data_AF-A0A965T639-F1
#
_entry.id   AF-A0A965T639-F1
#
_cell.length_a   1.000
_cell.length_b   1.000
_cell.length_c   1.000
_cell.angle_alpha   90.00
_cell.angle_beta   90.00
_cell.angle_gamma   90.00
#
_symmetry.space_group_name_H-M   'P 1'
#
loop_
_entity.id
_entity.type
_entity.pdbx_description
1 polymer ?
#
loop_
_entity_poly.entity_id
_entity_poly.type
_entity_poly.pdbx_seq_one_letter_code
_entity_poly.pdbx_strand_id
1 'polypeptide(L)'
;LDFINFIPKKNLFLSKIITIFISNNFDKNLFYENFRATNFEKKFIQLYQNFQNELRIDNFDSLKINQLLIEFPKDILVSFFVIFFAKNPSKLKPPENDLENIINQIINKPIPMFPITINDLIAVNCPKNKLSKVLKKLKILWAKNDFKISNQDMLKSLNLFNDLS
;
A
#
# COMPACT_ATOMS: atom_id res chain seq x y z
N LEU A 1 13.96 20.10 -6.65
CA LEU A 1 13.33 19.54 -5.44
C LEU A 1 14.43 18.96 -4.55
N ASP A 2 14.63 19.54 -3.37
CA ASP A 2 15.56 18.98 -2.36
C ASP A 2 14.87 17.79 -1.67
N PHE A 3 15.00 16.60 -2.28
CA PHE A 3 14.44 15.34 -1.77
C PHE A 3 14.86 15.03 -0.33
N ILE A 4 16.00 15.58 0.11
CA ILE A 4 16.56 15.42 1.45
C ILE A 4 15.62 15.93 2.55
N ASN A 5 14.76 16.92 2.25
CA ASN A 5 13.87 17.52 3.24
C ASN A 5 12.65 16.65 3.60
N PHE A 6 12.28 15.69 2.74
CA PHE A 6 11.15 14.78 3.00
C PHE A 6 11.56 13.49 3.73
N ILE A 7 12.86 13.31 3.95
CA ILE A 7 13.41 12.07 4.52
C ILE A 7 13.69 12.30 6.01
N PRO A 8 13.10 11.51 6.93
CA PRO A 8 13.38 11.62 8.35
C PRO A 8 14.90 11.52 8.63
N LYS A 9 15.45 12.53 9.33
CA LYS A 9 16.90 12.66 9.57
C LYS A 9 17.48 11.45 10.30
N LYS A 10 18.63 10.98 9.77
CA LYS A 10 19.49 9.84 10.17
C LYS A 10 18.79 8.48 10.12
N ASN A 11 19.13 7.64 9.14
CA ASN A 11 18.61 6.27 9.18
C ASN A 11 19.45 5.27 8.40
N LEU A 12 20.09 4.34 9.12
CA LEU A 12 20.65 3.08 8.59
C LEU A 12 19.63 2.37 7.67
N PHE A 13 18.34 2.54 7.98
CA PHE A 13 17.19 2.17 7.16
C PHE A 13 17.24 2.74 5.74
N LEU A 14 17.45 4.05 5.56
CA LEU A 14 17.48 4.66 4.24
C LEU A 14 18.64 4.10 3.41
N SER A 15 19.80 3.90 4.04
CA SER A 15 20.96 3.27 3.41
C SER A 15 20.65 1.85 2.94
N LYS A 16 19.98 1.03 3.77
CA LYS A 16 19.57 -0.34 3.39
C LYS A 16 18.54 -0.35 2.26
N ILE A 17 17.57 0.56 2.29
CA ILE A 17 16.54 0.68 1.26
C ILE A 17 17.12 1.19 -0.06
N ILE A 18 18.05 2.15 -0.01
CA ILE A 18 18.81 2.60 -1.17
C ILE A 18 19.62 1.43 -1.75
N THR A 19 20.27 0.59 -0.92
CA THR A 19 20.96 -0.62 -1.39
C THR A 19 20.01 -1.61 -2.08
N ILE A 20 18.80 -1.80 -1.55
CA ILE A 20 17.75 -2.61 -2.20
C ILE A 20 17.37 -2.04 -3.57
N PHE A 21 17.25 -0.71 -3.68
CA PHE A 21 16.83 -0.05 -4.90
C PHE A 21 17.93 0.09 -5.96
N ILE A 22 19.19 0.21 -5.56
CA ILE A 22 20.34 0.26 -6.47
C ILE A 22 20.68 -1.14 -7.01
N SER A 23 20.43 -2.21 -6.25
CA SER A 23 20.71 -3.57 -6.72
C SER A 23 19.73 -3.98 -7.83
N ASN A 24 20.22 -4.10 -9.05
CA ASN A 24 19.44 -4.59 -10.19
C ASN A 24 19.04 -6.07 -10.04
N ASN A 25 19.75 -6.83 -9.18
CA ASN A 25 19.50 -8.25 -8.89
C ASN A 25 19.20 -8.44 -7.40
N PHE A 26 18.17 -7.77 -6.90
CA PHE A 26 17.79 -7.87 -5.49
C PHE A 26 17.19 -9.25 -5.17
N ASP A 27 17.92 -10.06 -4.40
CA ASP A 27 17.40 -11.29 -3.80
C ASP A 27 16.79 -10.99 -2.42
N LYS A 28 15.46 -11.05 -2.35
CA LYS A 28 14.70 -10.81 -1.11
C LYS A 28 15.04 -11.79 0.00
N ASN A 29 15.34 -13.05 -0.33
CA ASN A 29 15.55 -14.10 0.65
C ASN A 29 16.92 -13.88 1.31
N LEU A 30 17.95 -13.64 0.49
CA LEU A 30 19.27 -13.25 0.98
C LEU A 30 19.21 -11.98 1.83
N PHE A 31 18.40 -10.99 1.46
CA PHE A 31 18.23 -9.78 2.26
C PHE A 31 17.57 -10.06 3.62
N TYR A 32 16.49 -10.85 3.64
CA TYR A 32 15.78 -11.18 4.88
C TYR A 32 16.63 -11.99 5.85
N GLU A 33 17.38 -12.95 5.32
CA GLU A 33 18.23 -13.85 6.12
C GLU A 33 19.49 -13.15 6.61
N ASN A 34 20.21 -12.44 5.74
CA ASN A 34 21.53 -11.90 6.08
C ASN A 34 21.48 -10.54 6.79
N PHE A 35 20.44 -9.73 6.58
CA PHE A 35 20.40 -8.35 7.07
C PHE A 35 19.37 -8.09 8.17
N ARG A 36 18.71 -9.14 8.66
CA ARG A 36 17.66 -9.09 9.70
C ARG A 36 16.64 -7.99 9.42
N ALA A 37 15.92 -8.11 8.31
CA ALA A 37 14.96 -7.12 7.89
C ALA A 37 13.84 -6.93 8.93
N THR A 38 13.60 -5.68 9.31
CA THR A 38 12.47 -5.24 10.12
C THR A 38 11.14 -5.47 9.40
N ASN A 39 10.04 -5.46 10.16
CA ASN A 39 8.70 -5.55 9.57
C ASN A 39 8.40 -4.41 8.58
N PHE A 40 8.97 -3.23 8.83
CA PHE A 40 8.88 -2.10 7.92
C PHE A 40 9.57 -2.40 6.59
N GLU A 41 10.84 -2.83 6.62
CA GLU A 41 11.62 -3.14 5.42
C GLU A 41 10.96 -4.26 4.59
N LYS A 42 10.41 -5.29 5.27
CA LYS A 42 9.63 -6.35 4.61
C LYS A 42 8.41 -5.81 3.88
N LYS A 43 7.63 -4.92 4.52
CA LYS A 43 6.47 -4.28 3.89
C LYS A 43 6.87 -3.39 2.72
N PHE A 44 7.98 -2.66 2.84
CA PHE A 44 8.49 -1.81 1.78
C PHE A 44 8.94 -2.63 0.56
N ILE A 45 9.68 -3.73 0.77
CA ILE A 45 10.07 -4.65 -0.30
C ILE A 45 8.84 -5.26 -0.97
N GLN A 46 7.84 -5.67 -0.18
CA GLN A 46 6.58 -6.18 -0.71
C GLN A 46 5.87 -5.14 -1.60
N LEU A 47 5.78 -3.89 -1.15
CA LEU A 47 5.22 -2.79 -1.94
C LEU A 47 5.97 -2.60 -3.26
N TYR A 48 7.30 -2.62 -3.23
CA TYR A 48 8.12 -2.52 -4.44
C TYR A 48 7.88 -3.67 -5.42
N GLN A 49 7.81 -4.91 -4.94
CA GLN A 49 7.50 -6.06 -5.77
C GLN A 49 6.10 -5.96 -6.40
N ASN A 50 5.11 -5.52 -5.64
CA ASN A 50 3.77 -5.28 -6.17
C ASN A 50 3.79 -4.23 -7.30
N PHE A 51 4.60 -3.18 -7.15
CA PHE A 51 4.76 -2.16 -8.18
C PHE A 51 5.48 -2.65 -9.42
N GLN A 52 6.49 -3.52 -9.28
CA GLN A 52 7.17 -4.12 -10.43
C GLN A 52 6.26 -5.08 -11.20
N ASN A 53 5.39 -5.81 -10.51
CA ASN A 53 4.59 -6.88 -11.12
C ASN A 53 3.22 -6.42 -11.65
N GLU A 54 2.54 -5.49 -10.98
CA GLU A 54 1.11 -5.24 -11.22
C GLU A 54 0.75 -3.76 -11.48
N LEU A 55 1.54 -2.80 -10.99
CA LEU A 55 1.19 -1.38 -11.07
C LEU A 55 2.05 -0.65 -12.10
N ARG A 56 1.55 -0.57 -13.34
CA ARG A 56 2.00 0.50 -14.25
C ARG A 56 1.69 1.83 -13.56
N ILE A 57 2.74 2.59 -13.28
CA ILE A 57 2.72 3.92 -12.63
C ILE A 57 1.94 4.93 -13.45
N ASP A 58 1.61 4.58 -14.69
CA ASP A 58 1.18 5.51 -15.71
C ASP A 58 -0.11 6.27 -15.36
N ASN A 59 -0.88 5.83 -14.33
CA ASN A 59 -2.03 6.54 -13.75
C ASN A 59 -2.10 6.37 -12.21
N PHE A 60 -1.55 7.30 -11.43
CA PHE A 60 -1.72 7.32 -9.97
C PHE A 60 -2.94 8.14 -9.56
N ASP A 61 -4.13 7.52 -9.61
CA ASP A 61 -5.36 8.17 -9.17
C ASP A 61 -5.55 8.08 -7.64
N SER A 62 -6.48 8.89 -7.13
CA SER A 62 -6.82 8.93 -5.71
C SER A 62 -7.33 7.57 -5.17
N LEU A 63 -7.91 6.73 -6.02
CA LEU A 63 -8.42 5.41 -5.63
C LEU A 63 -7.30 4.40 -5.41
N LYS A 64 -6.22 4.47 -6.17
CA LYS A 64 -5.00 3.70 -5.92
C LYS A 64 -4.31 4.14 -4.64
N ILE A 65 -4.26 5.44 -4.37
CA ILE A 65 -3.74 5.96 -3.08
C ILE A 65 -4.56 5.41 -1.91
N ASN A 66 -5.90 5.41 -2.01
CA ASN A 66 -6.77 4.82 -0.99
C ASN A 66 -6.44 3.35 -0.71
N GLN A 67 -6.25 2.56 -1.78
CA GLN A 67 -5.90 1.14 -1.66
C GLN A 67 -4.54 0.94 -1.00
N LEU A 68 -3.57 1.78 -1.29
CA LEU A 68 -2.27 1.69 -0.64
C LEU A 68 -2.33 2.10 0.83
N LEU A 69 -3.11 3.13 1.17
CA LEU A 69 -3.26 3.64 2.54
C LEU A 69 -3.90 2.64 3.51
N ILE A 70 -4.72 1.70 3.01
CA ILE A 70 -5.29 0.64 3.85
C ILE A 70 -4.32 -0.54 4.07
N GLU A 71 -3.34 -0.72 3.19
CA GLU A 71 -2.39 -1.83 3.24
C GLU A 71 -1.06 -1.43 3.91
N PHE A 72 -0.64 -0.18 3.72
CA PHE A 72 0.65 0.32 4.13
C PHE A 72 0.52 1.61 4.96
N PRO A 73 1.30 1.74 6.05
CA PRO A 73 1.54 2.99 6.75
C PRO A 73 1.94 4.15 5.82
N LYS A 74 1.52 5.37 6.16
CA LYS A 74 1.78 6.59 5.37
C LYS A 74 3.28 6.86 5.17
N ASP A 75 4.08 6.67 6.21
CA ASP A 75 5.54 6.84 6.18
C ASP A 75 6.24 5.84 5.25
N ILE A 76 5.77 4.57 5.19
CA ILE A 76 6.22 3.58 4.20
C ILE A 76 5.93 4.09 2.79
N LEU A 77 4.70 4.57 2.56
CA LEU A 77 4.27 5.04 1.24
C LEU A 77 5.05 6.27 0.77
N VAL A 78 5.22 7.28 1.64
CA VAL A 78 6.00 8.47 1.32
C VAL A 78 7.44 8.09 0.97
N SER A 79 8.09 7.28 1.82
CA SER A 79 9.46 6.81 1.56
C SER A 79 9.54 6.05 0.24
N PHE A 80 8.52 5.23 -0.06
CA PHE A 80 8.47 4.44 -1.29
C PHE A 80 8.41 5.34 -2.52
N PHE A 81 7.47 6.28 -2.58
CA PHE A 81 7.33 7.15 -3.76
C PHE A 81 8.54 8.04 -3.99
N VAL A 82 9.13 8.60 -2.93
CA VAL A 82 10.36 9.40 -3.04
C VAL A 82 11.47 8.58 -3.71
N ILE A 83 11.73 7.37 -3.21
CA ILE A 83 12.83 6.53 -3.70
C ILE A 83 12.51 5.98 -5.10
N PHE A 84 11.26 5.60 -5.34
CA PHE A 84 10.80 5.07 -6.60
C PHE A 84 10.89 6.06 -7.75
N PHE A 85 10.45 7.30 -7.54
CA PHE A 85 10.56 8.34 -8.56
C PHE A 85 11.98 8.90 -8.69
N ALA A 86 12.80 8.85 -7.63
CA ALA A 86 14.24 9.12 -7.75
C ALA A 86 14.95 8.12 -8.69
N LYS A 87 14.57 6.83 -8.64
CA LYS A 87 15.08 5.80 -9.56
C LYS A 87 14.46 5.86 -10.95
N ASN A 88 13.22 6.34 -11.05
CA ASN A 88 12.44 6.35 -12.30
C ASN A 88 11.91 7.77 -12.60
N PRO A 89 12.76 8.78 -12.79
CA PRO A 89 12.31 10.17 -12.96
C PRO A 89 11.41 10.35 -14.20
N SER A 90 11.62 9.55 -15.25
CA SER A 90 10.79 9.53 -16.47
C SER A 90 9.35 9.10 -16.26
N LYS A 91 9.01 8.57 -15.07
CA LYS A 91 7.65 8.16 -14.72
C LYS A 91 6.83 9.28 -14.07
N LEU A 92 7.46 10.41 -13.73
CA LEU A 92 6.74 11.62 -13.33
C LEU A 92 6.13 12.27 -14.58
N LYS A 93 4.81 12.47 -14.56
CA LYS A 93 4.09 13.18 -15.63
C LYS A 93 3.44 14.45 -15.05
N PRO A 94 3.75 15.64 -15.58
CA PRO A 94 3.01 16.86 -15.22
C PRO A 94 1.56 16.77 -15.72
N PRO A 95 0.57 17.44 -15.08
CA PRO A 95 0.61 18.13 -13.78
C PRO A 95 0.04 17.29 -12.62
N GLU A 96 -0.61 16.15 -12.92
CA GLU A 96 -1.36 15.34 -11.94
C GLU A 96 -0.49 14.30 -11.20
N ASN A 97 0.67 13.93 -11.75
CA ASN A 97 1.62 12.99 -11.13
C ASN A 97 2.93 13.69 -10.73
N ASP A 98 2.85 14.92 -10.22
CA ASP A 98 3.99 15.51 -9.51
C ASP A 98 4.16 14.76 -8.17
N LEU A 99 5.40 14.41 -7.83
CA LEU A 99 5.74 13.71 -6.61
C LEU A 99 5.19 14.45 -5.38
N GLU A 100 5.26 15.78 -5.41
CA GLU A 100 4.74 16.63 -4.35
C GLU A 100 3.23 16.44 -4.16
N ASN A 101 2.47 16.37 -5.25
CA ASN A 101 1.03 16.12 -5.20
C ASN A 101 0.72 14.72 -4.63
N ILE A 102 1.45 13.69 -5.04
CA ILE A 102 1.27 12.33 -4.52
C ILE A 102 1.57 12.27 -3.02
N ILE A 103 2.69 12.86 -2.59
CA ILE A 103 3.07 12.94 -1.18
C ILE A 103 2.01 13.69 -0.36
N ASN A 104 1.56 14.85 -0.85
CA ASN A 104 0.54 15.65 -0.19
C ASN A 104 -0.78 14.89 -0.05
N GLN A 105 -1.18 14.13 -1.07
CA GLN A 105 -2.35 13.25 -0.97
C GLN A 105 -2.15 12.19 0.10
N ILE A 106 -1.02 11.49 0.14
CA ILE A 106 -0.76 10.44 1.15
C ILE A 106 -0.77 11.01 2.58
N ILE A 107 -0.07 12.12 2.81
CA ILE A 107 0.04 12.74 4.13
C ILE A 107 -1.32 13.23 4.61
N ASN A 108 -2.05 13.96 3.76
CA ASN A 108 -3.25 14.67 4.16
C ASN A 108 -4.54 13.86 4.01
N LYS A 109 -4.55 12.71 3.31
CA LYS A 109 -5.78 11.93 3.12
C LYS A 109 -6.27 11.38 4.46
N PRO A 110 -7.51 11.71 4.89
CA PRO A 110 -8.13 11.07 6.03
C PRO A 110 -8.52 9.64 5.66
N ILE A 111 -8.23 8.70 6.56
CA ILE A 111 -8.68 7.31 6.43
C ILE A 111 -9.81 7.15 7.45
N PRO A 112 -11.08 7.04 7.00
CA PRO A 112 -12.18 6.83 7.92
C PRO A 112 -12.04 5.49 8.67
N MET A 113 -12.83 5.32 9.72
CA MET A 113 -12.90 4.02 10.41
C MET A 113 -13.56 3.00 9.49
N PHE A 114 -12.94 1.83 9.34
CA PHE A 114 -13.54 0.75 8.56
C PHE A 114 -14.81 0.26 9.25
N PRO A 115 -15.97 0.23 8.55
CA PRO A 115 -17.26 0.08 9.21
C PRO A 115 -17.67 -1.38 9.47
N ILE A 116 -16.84 -2.36 9.10
CA ILE A 116 -17.10 -3.80 9.33
C ILE A 116 -16.16 -4.36 10.39
N THR A 117 -16.73 -5.10 11.31
CA THR A 117 -16.05 -5.84 12.38
C THR A 117 -16.06 -7.35 12.10
N ILE A 118 -15.28 -8.10 12.88
CA ILE A 118 -15.32 -9.56 12.83
C ILE A 118 -16.69 -10.10 13.25
N ASN A 119 -17.37 -9.45 14.19
CA ASN A 119 -18.68 -9.87 14.68
C ASN A 119 -19.75 -9.75 13.58
N ASP A 120 -19.67 -8.72 12.74
CA ASP A 120 -20.57 -8.56 11.59
C ASP A 120 -20.41 -9.73 10.61
N LEU A 121 -19.18 -10.18 10.36
CA LEU A 121 -18.91 -11.33 9.50
C LEU A 121 -19.44 -12.64 10.11
N ILE A 122 -19.34 -12.80 11.43
CA ILE A 122 -19.89 -13.96 12.13
C ILE A 122 -21.42 -13.98 12.04
N ALA A 123 -22.07 -12.82 12.16
CA ALA A 123 -23.52 -12.69 12.09
C ALA A 123 -24.10 -13.10 10.72
N VAL A 124 -23.31 -12.98 9.66
CA VAL A 124 -23.67 -13.43 8.29
C VAL A 124 -23.11 -14.83 7.96
N ASN A 125 -22.79 -15.64 8.97
CA ASN A 125 -22.28 -17.00 8.83
C ASN A 125 -20.97 -17.12 8.01
N CYS A 126 -20.11 -16.11 8.03
CA CYS A 126 -18.78 -16.22 7.41
C CYS A 126 -17.95 -17.29 8.15
N PRO A 127 -17.35 -18.27 7.43
CA PRO A 127 -16.52 -19.29 8.05
C PRO A 127 -15.33 -18.68 8.82
N LYS A 128 -15.08 -19.18 10.05
CA LYS A 128 -14.02 -18.68 10.93
C LYS A 128 -12.65 -18.69 10.26
N ASN A 129 -12.34 -19.72 9.48
CA ASN A 129 -11.08 -19.85 8.74
C ASN A 129 -10.94 -18.86 7.56
N LYS A 130 -12.04 -18.23 7.11
CA LYS A 130 -12.04 -17.26 6.01
C LYS A 130 -12.09 -15.80 6.49
N LEU A 131 -12.37 -15.53 7.77
CA LEU A 131 -12.58 -14.18 8.32
C LEU A 131 -11.50 -13.17 7.93
N SER A 132 -10.22 -13.49 8.16
CA SER A 132 -9.11 -12.58 7.85
C SER A 132 -9.02 -12.25 6.36
N LYS A 133 -9.18 -13.28 5.49
CA LYS A 133 -9.15 -13.12 4.02
C LYS A 133 -10.32 -12.27 3.53
N VAL A 134 -11.52 -12.52 4.05
CA VAL A 134 -12.73 -11.78 3.71
C VAL A 134 -12.62 -10.32 4.17
N LEU A 135 -12.20 -10.08 5.40
CA LEU A 135 -12.00 -8.74 5.94
C LEU A 135 -11.00 -7.93 5.10
N LYS A 136 -9.90 -8.57 4.67
CA LYS A 136 -8.93 -7.94 3.76
C LYS A 136 -9.56 -7.56 2.42
N LYS A 137 -10.32 -8.47 1.79
CA LYS A 137 -11.03 -8.19 0.52
C LYS A 137 -12.02 -7.04 0.65
N LEU A 138 -12.80 -7.01 1.74
CA LEU A 138 -13.77 -5.94 1.98
C LEU A 138 -13.10 -4.58 2.20
N LYS A 139 -11.98 -4.53 2.93
CA LYS A 139 -11.19 -3.30 3.06
C LYS A 139 -10.73 -2.76 1.71
N ILE A 140 -10.23 -3.64 0.83
CA ILE A 140 -9.80 -3.27 -0.52
C ILE A 140 -10.99 -2.77 -1.35
N LEU A 141 -12.14 -3.47 -1.31
CA LEU A 141 -13.36 -3.05 -1.99
C LEU A 141 -13.81 -1.66 -1.53
N TRP A 142 -13.80 -1.43 -0.22
CA TRP A 142 -14.17 -0.16 0.38
C TRP A 142 -13.24 0.98 -0.04
N ALA A 143 -11.92 0.75 -0.06
CA ALA A 143 -10.94 1.71 -0.55
C ALA A 143 -11.09 2.03 -2.04
N LYS A 144 -11.43 1.02 -2.88
CA LYS A 144 -11.71 1.19 -4.31
C LYS A 144 -12.93 2.08 -4.59
N ASN A 145 -13.82 2.23 -3.61
CA ASN A 145 -15.04 3.03 -3.71
C ASN A 145 -14.94 4.32 -2.87
N ASP A 146 -13.72 4.85 -2.71
CA ASP A 146 -13.44 6.09 -2.00
C ASP A 146 -14.03 6.12 -0.57
N PHE A 147 -14.04 4.95 0.09
CA PHE A 147 -14.55 4.76 1.43
C PHE A 147 -16.06 5.04 1.62
N LYS A 148 -16.84 5.07 0.54
CA LYS A 148 -18.27 5.42 0.57
C LYS A 148 -19.21 4.23 0.74
N ILE A 149 -18.74 3.00 0.60
CA ILE A 149 -19.61 1.81 0.73
C ILE A 149 -20.03 1.65 2.20
N SER A 150 -21.33 1.50 2.41
CA SER A 150 -21.90 1.24 3.73
C SER A 150 -21.58 -0.18 4.23
N ASN A 151 -21.72 -0.41 5.54
CA ASN A 151 -21.61 -1.76 6.12
C ASN A 151 -22.61 -2.73 5.45
N GLN A 152 -23.87 -2.34 5.32
CA GLN A 152 -24.92 -3.19 4.73
C GLN A 152 -24.61 -3.59 3.29
N ASP A 153 -24.13 -2.67 2.46
CA ASP A 153 -23.80 -2.95 1.06
C ASP A 153 -22.56 -3.85 0.94
N MET A 154 -21.58 -3.67 1.81
CA MET A 154 -20.42 -4.57 1.87
C MET A 154 -20.82 -5.98 2.32
N LEU A 155 -21.72 -6.14 3.30
CA LEU A 155 -22.20 -7.46 3.70
C LEU A 155 -22.99 -8.15 2.58
N LYS A 156 -23.78 -7.42 1.80
CA LYS A 156 -24.45 -7.97 0.59
C LYS A 156 -23.45 -8.48 -0.44
N SER A 157 -22.29 -7.84 -0.57
CA SER A 157 -21.23 -8.27 -1.49
C SER A 157 -20.55 -9.59 -1.09
N LEU A 158 -20.79 -10.12 0.13
CA LEU A 158 -20.21 -11.39 0.58
C LEU A 158 -20.69 -12.60 -0.21
N ASN A 159 -21.91 -12.57 -0.73
CA ASN A 159 -22.43 -13.66 -1.56
C ASN A 159 -21.55 -13.87 -2.81
N LEU A 160 -21.00 -12.79 -3.38
CA LEU A 160 -20.08 -12.85 -4.51
C LEU A 160 -18.71 -13.48 -4.17
N PHE A 161 -18.32 -13.52 -2.90
CA PHE A 161 -17.05 -14.11 -2.46
C PHE A 161 -17.16 -15.58 -2.05
N ASN A 162 -18.37 -16.06 -1.75
CA ASN A 162 -18.63 -17.47 -1.47
C ASN A 162 -18.64 -18.33 -2.74
N ASP A 163 -18.97 -17.74 -3.89
CA ASP A 163 -18.94 -18.41 -5.20
C ASP A 163 -17.52 -18.49 -5.83
N LEU A 164 -16.51 -17.92 -5.15
CA LEU A 164 -15.11 -17.90 -5.61
C LEU A 164 -14.20 -18.83 -4.78
N SER A 165 -14.76 -19.84 -4.12
CA SER A 165 -13.99 -20.92 -3.46
C SER A 165 -14.19 -22.26 -4.14
#